data_AF-A0A2K9IZR3-F1
#
_entry.id   AF-A0A2K9IZR3-F1
#
_cell.length_a   1.000
_cell.length_b   1.000
_cell.length_c   1.000
_cell.angle_alpha   90.00
_cell.angle_beta   90.00
_cell.angle_gamma   90.00
#
_symmetry.space_group_name_H-M   'P 1'
#
loop_
_entity.id
_entity.type
_entity.pdbx_description
1 polymer ?
#
loop_
_entity_poly.entity_id
_entity_poly.type
_entity_poly.pdbx_seq_one_letter_code
_entity_poly.pdbx_strand_id
1 'polypeptide(L)'
;MSIGQTIKKMAKEAVDASKPLQFVEGVIHSISPVQLRLKQNDKLIIPSDFIHVARHLTQHTRTATISTGSVGEKMTLAGDPEHAHNIHSITLNNATIHFSNALQTGDKVMVAVIQGGQSFFIIDKF
;
A
#
# COMPACT_ATOMS: atom_id res chain seq x y z
N MET A 1 -40.94 7.65 0.21
CA MET A 1 -40.61 6.28 -0.25
C MET A 1 -41.84 5.41 -0.06
N SER A 2 -42.19 4.56 -1.04
CA SER A 2 -43.30 3.61 -0.88
C SER A 2 -42.87 2.40 -0.03
N ILE A 3 -43.83 1.69 0.58
CA ILE A 3 -43.55 0.51 1.41
C ILE A 3 -42.74 -0.56 0.63
N GLY A 4 -43.03 -0.73 -0.67
CA GLY A 4 -42.31 -1.65 -1.53
C GLY A 4 -40.85 -1.25 -1.78
N GLN A 5 -40.58 0.07 -1.84
CA GLN A 5 -39.21 0.58 -1.94
C GLN A 5 -38.43 0.33 -0.65
N THR A 6 -39.07 0.49 0.52
CA THR A 6 -38.46 0.21 1.81
C THR A 6 -38.14 -1.29 1.96
N ILE A 7 -39.06 -2.18 1.58
CA ILE A 7 -38.83 -3.64 1.60
C ILE A 7 -37.66 -4.01 0.68
N LYS A 8 -37.63 -3.45 -0.54
CA LYS A 8 -36.53 -3.71 -1.49
C LYS A 8 -35.18 -3.23 -0.96
N LYS A 9 -35.14 -2.08 -0.28
CA LYS A 9 -33.93 -1.55 0.36
C LYS A 9 -33.45 -2.47 1.49
N MET A 10 -34.34 -2.85 2.42
CA MET A 10 -33.98 -3.75 3.52
C MET A 10 -33.49 -5.12 3.03
N ALA A 11 -34.13 -5.69 2.01
CA ALA A 11 -33.69 -6.95 1.41
C ALA A 11 -32.28 -6.84 0.81
N LYS A 12 -31.97 -5.73 0.13
CA LYS A 12 -30.64 -5.47 -0.41
C LYS A 12 -29.59 -5.30 0.69
N GLU A 13 -29.91 -4.52 1.72
CA GLU A 13 -29.02 -4.30 2.87
C GLU A 13 -28.73 -5.60 3.62
N ALA A 14 -29.72 -6.49 3.77
CA ALA A 14 -29.53 -7.81 4.38
C ALA A 14 -28.59 -8.72 3.56
N VAL A 15 -28.70 -8.69 2.23
CA VAL A 15 -27.80 -9.44 1.33
C VAL A 15 -26.41 -8.84 1.27
N ASP A 16 -26.27 -7.52 1.35
CA ASP A 16 -24.97 -6.88 1.38
C ASP A 16 -24.29 -7.08 2.75
N ALA A 17 -25.06 -7.12 3.85
CA ALA A 17 -24.55 -7.48 5.18
C ALA A 17 -24.09 -8.93 5.30
N SER A 18 -24.61 -9.85 4.45
CA SER A 18 -24.12 -11.23 4.40
C SER A 18 -22.81 -11.39 3.62
N LYS A 19 -22.31 -10.32 2.96
CA LYS A 19 -20.99 -10.28 2.33
C LYS A 19 -19.98 -9.72 3.34
N PRO A 20 -19.16 -10.56 3.98
CA PRO A 20 -18.26 -10.10 5.03
C PRO A 20 -17.13 -9.20 4.50
N LEU A 21 -16.86 -9.28 3.19
CA LEU A 21 -15.77 -8.58 2.52
C LEU A 21 -16.22 -8.09 1.13
N GLN A 22 -15.93 -6.84 0.81
CA GLN A 22 -16.13 -6.27 -0.52
C GLN A 22 -14.91 -5.45 -0.94
N PHE A 23 -14.43 -5.62 -2.17
CA PHE A 23 -13.37 -4.78 -2.73
C PHE A 23 -13.97 -3.56 -3.44
N VAL A 24 -13.44 -2.38 -3.14
CA VAL A 24 -13.86 -1.11 -3.73
C VAL A 24 -12.64 -0.25 -4.03
N GLU A 25 -12.78 0.61 -5.03
CA GLU A 25 -11.80 1.65 -5.32
C GLU A 25 -12.07 2.90 -4.45
N GLY A 26 -11.00 3.54 -4.01
CA GLY A 26 -11.06 4.81 -3.31
C GLY A 26 -9.90 5.73 -3.65
N VAL A 27 -9.97 6.96 -3.14
CA VAL A 27 -8.94 7.97 -3.27
C VAL A 27 -8.60 8.51 -1.89
N ILE A 28 -7.30 8.63 -1.59
CA ILE A 28 -6.83 9.24 -0.34
C ILE A 28 -7.14 10.74 -0.36
N HIS A 29 -7.90 11.18 0.64
CA HIS A 29 -8.27 12.58 0.80
C HIS A 29 -7.23 13.36 1.61
N SER A 30 -6.73 12.77 2.70
CA SER A 30 -5.64 13.32 3.54
C SER A 30 -4.79 12.20 4.11
N ILE A 31 -3.57 12.51 4.60
CA ILE A 31 -2.60 11.53 5.12
C ILE A 31 -2.22 11.72 6.59
N SER A 32 -2.62 12.82 7.23
CA SER A 32 -2.33 13.07 8.64
C SER A 32 -3.45 13.90 9.27
N PRO A 33 -4.57 13.28 9.69
CA PRO A 33 -4.84 11.83 9.69
C PRO A 33 -5.20 11.27 8.30
N VAL A 34 -5.05 9.96 8.09
CA VAL A 34 -5.46 9.30 6.84
C VAL A 34 -6.97 9.36 6.70
N GLN A 35 -7.45 9.91 5.59
CA GLN A 35 -8.87 9.94 5.24
C GLN A 35 -9.06 9.36 3.84
N LEU A 36 -10.11 8.56 3.70
CA LEU A 36 -10.41 7.84 2.46
C LEU A 36 -11.77 8.28 1.92
N ARG A 37 -11.83 8.50 0.60
CA ARG A 37 -13.09 8.70 -0.12
C ARG A 37 -13.31 7.53 -1.07
N LEU A 38 -14.44 6.82 -0.93
CA LEU A 38 -14.78 5.72 -1.82
C LEU A 38 -15.32 6.26 -3.15
N LYS A 39 -14.92 5.66 -4.27
CA LYS A 39 -15.37 6.07 -5.62
C LYS A 39 -16.88 5.88 -5.83
N GLN A 40 -17.51 5.00 -5.06
CA GLN A 40 -18.95 4.76 -5.11
C GLN A 40 -19.76 5.85 -4.36
N ASN A 41 -19.11 6.67 -3.53
CA ASN A 41 -19.77 7.69 -2.74
C ASN A 41 -18.85 8.91 -2.53
N ASP A 42 -18.99 9.89 -3.42
CA ASP A 42 -18.14 11.09 -3.42
C ASP A 42 -18.36 12.03 -2.22
N LYS A 43 -19.43 11.82 -1.43
CA LYS A 43 -19.78 12.67 -0.29
C LYS A 43 -19.28 12.12 1.05
N LEU A 44 -18.99 10.82 1.13
CA LEU A 44 -18.60 10.18 2.39
C LEU A 44 -17.09 10.13 2.50
N ILE A 45 -16.55 10.84 3.51
CA ILE A 45 -15.16 10.76 3.92
C ILE A 45 -15.07 9.82 5.11
N ILE A 46 -14.29 8.77 4.98
CA ILE A 46 -14.03 7.80 6.03
C ILE A 46 -12.86 8.33 6.88
N PRO A 47 -13.06 8.51 8.20
CA PRO A 47 -12.00 8.95 9.10
C PRO A 47 -11.02 7.82 9.42
N SER A 48 -9.83 8.18 9.90
CA SER A 48 -8.71 7.25 10.18
C SER A 48 -9.07 6.12 11.13
N ASP A 49 -10.02 6.33 12.04
CA ASP A 49 -10.37 5.37 13.11
C ASP A 49 -10.93 4.06 12.56
N PHE A 50 -11.47 4.09 11.34
CA PHE A 50 -11.99 2.91 10.64
C PHE A 50 -11.05 2.39 9.56
N ILE A 51 -9.88 3.02 9.38
CA ILE A 51 -8.95 2.72 8.29
C ILE A 51 -7.72 2.00 8.83
N HIS A 52 -7.44 0.85 8.23
CA HIS A 52 -6.20 0.12 8.39
C HIS A 52 -5.38 0.20 7.10
N VAL A 53 -4.09 0.47 7.23
CA VAL A 53 -3.18 0.63 6.09
C VAL A 53 -2.20 -0.54 6.05
N ALA A 54 -2.06 -1.20 4.90
CA ALA A 54 -1.03 -2.21 4.70
C ALA A 54 0.38 -1.61 4.93
N ARG A 55 1.24 -2.34 5.65
CA ARG A 55 2.56 -1.85 6.08
C ARG A 55 3.46 -1.39 4.93
N HIS A 56 3.34 -1.98 3.74
CA HIS A 56 4.16 -1.56 2.60
C HIS A 56 3.78 -0.18 2.05
N LEU A 57 2.60 0.33 2.42
CA LEU A 57 2.10 1.66 2.11
C LEU A 57 2.38 2.68 3.23
N THR A 58 3.29 2.34 4.15
CA THR A 58 3.77 3.25 5.21
C THR A 58 5.29 3.41 5.14
N GLN A 59 5.80 4.49 5.71
CA GLN A 59 7.25 4.61 5.92
C GLN A 59 7.69 3.60 6.96
N HIS A 60 8.57 2.69 6.58
CA HIS A 60 9.10 1.69 7.50
C HIS A 60 10.48 1.22 7.06
N THR A 61 11.23 0.69 8.02
CA THR A 61 12.52 0.06 7.78
C THR A 61 12.42 -1.45 7.90
N ARG A 62 13.25 -2.17 7.13
CA ARG A 62 13.47 -3.61 7.30
C ARG A 62 14.95 -3.91 7.23
N THR A 63 15.38 -4.87 8.02
CA THR A 63 16.71 -5.44 7.94
C THR A 63 16.72 -6.49 6.83
N ALA A 64 17.73 -6.45 5.97
CA ALA A 64 17.95 -7.42 4.91
C ALA A 64 19.41 -7.83 4.82
N THR A 65 19.65 -9.04 4.35
CA THR A 65 20.96 -9.48 3.86
C THR A 65 20.97 -9.30 2.35
N ILE A 66 21.90 -8.50 1.84
CA ILE A 66 22.05 -8.26 0.40
C ILE A 66 23.35 -8.93 -0.02
N SER A 67 23.24 -9.98 -0.83
CA SER A 67 24.38 -10.65 -1.45
C SER A 67 24.31 -10.49 -2.97
N THR A 68 25.44 -10.12 -3.57
CA THR A 68 25.63 -10.10 -5.03
C THR A 68 26.83 -10.95 -5.39
N GLY A 69 26.80 -11.54 -6.59
CA GLY A 69 27.95 -12.18 -7.22
C GLY A 69 28.92 -11.14 -7.77
N SER A 70 29.38 -11.32 -9.00
CA SER A 70 30.32 -10.41 -9.67
C SER A 70 29.80 -8.97 -9.71
N VAL A 71 30.68 -8.03 -9.33
CA VAL A 71 30.41 -6.59 -9.38
C VAL A 71 31.15 -6.01 -10.57
N GLY A 72 30.44 -5.33 -11.46
CA GLY A 72 31.05 -4.71 -12.63
C GLY A 72 31.83 -3.47 -12.23
N GLU A 73 33.15 -3.50 -12.42
CA GLU A 73 34.02 -2.35 -12.16
C GLU A 73 34.36 -1.62 -13.46
N LYS A 74 34.38 -0.28 -13.42
CA LYS A 74 34.88 0.56 -14.51
C LYS A 74 36.15 1.26 -14.05
N MET A 75 37.25 1.01 -14.73
CA MET A 75 38.53 1.67 -14.46
C MET A 75 38.73 2.89 -15.37
N THR A 76 39.33 3.95 -14.85
CA THR A 76 40.02 4.98 -15.64
C THR A 76 41.53 4.73 -15.53
N LEU A 77 42.26 4.72 -16.66
CA LEU A 77 43.72 4.50 -16.65
C LEU A 77 44.44 5.57 -15.83
N ALA A 78 45.15 5.16 -14.78
CA ALA A 78 46.19 5.98 -14.17
C ALA A 78 47.34 5.10 -13.66
N GLY A 79 48.38 4.96 -14.49
CA GLY A 79 49.71 4.49 -14.10
C GLY A 79 49.92 2.97 -14.14
N ASP A 80 50.97 2.57 -14.84
CA ASP A 80 51.56 1.22 -14.91
C ASP A 80 52.10 0.81 -13.51
N PRO A 81 51.78 -0.38 -12.93
CA PRO A 81 51.32 -1.60 -13.58
C PRO A 81 49.80 -1.84 -13.56
N GLU A 82 49.36 -2.53 -14.61
CA GLU A 82 48.02 -3.08 -14.77
C GLU A 82 47.71 -4.06 -13.61
N HIS A 83 46.66 -3.77 -12.84
CA HIS A 83 46.18 -4.68 -11.81
C HIS A 83 44.65 -4.79 -11.89
N ALA A 84 44.16 -6.03 -11.85
CA ALA A 84 42.74 -6.34 -11.90
C ALA A 84 42.17 -6.51 -10.48
N HIS A 85 41.06 -5.85 -10.19
CA HIS A 85 40.29 -6.06 -8.97
C HIS A 85 39.20 -7.09 -9.26
N ASN A 86 39.42 -8.32 -8.81
CA ASN A 86 38.44 -9.40 -8.95
C ASN A 86 37.55 -9.48 -7.69
N ILE A 87 36.55 -8.61 -7.59
CA ILE A 87 35.53 -8.74 -6.54
C ILE A 87 34.59 -9.89 -6.89
N HIS A 88 34.69 -10.98 -6.13
CA HIS A 88 33.91 -12.20 -6.33
C HIS A 88 32.52 -12.14 -5.68
N SER A 89 32.38 -11.35 -4.59
CA SER A 89 31.09 -11.13 -3.94
C SER A 89 31.10 -9.86 -3.09
N ILE A 90 29.91 -9.29 -2.91
CA ILE A 90 29.62 -8.31 -1.86
C ILE A 90 28.47 -8.85 -1.02
N THR A 91 28.66 -8.86 0.29
CA THR A 91 27.64 -9.26 1.28
C THR A 91 27.46 -8.16 2.30
N LEU A 92 26.28 -7.53 2.29
CA LEU A 92 25.86 -6.57 3.31
C LEU A 92 25.00 -7.30 4.34
N ASN A 93 25.58 -7.55 5.52
CA ASN A 93 24.85 -8.13 6.64
C ASN A 93 24.13 -7.03 7.42
N ASN A 94 22.88 -7.30 7.83
CA ASN A 94 22.04 -6.36 8.58
C ASN A 94 21.84 -5.00 7.89
N ALA A 95 21.80 -4.99 6.55
CA ALA A 95 21.53 -3.76 5.82
C ALA A 95 20.14 -3.24 6.19
N THR A 96 20.04 -1.95 6.54
CA THR A 96 18.75 -1.30 6.79
C THR A 96 18.22 -0.74 5.48
N ILE A 97 17.09 -1.27 5.02
CA ILE A 97 16.38 -0.77 3.84
C ILE A 97 15.27 0.16 4.32
N HIS A 98 15.27 1.39 3.82
CA HIS A 98 14.22 2.38 4.04
C HIS A 98 13.19 2.30 2.91
N PHE A 99 11.94 1.97 3.25
CA PHE A 99 10.83 1.97 2.30
C PHE A 99 10.06 3.29 2.43
N SER A 100 10.04 4.06 1.35
CA SER A 100 9.43 5.39 1.29
C SER A 100 8.14 5.43 0.44
N ASN A 101 7.49 4.27 0.24
CA ASN A 101 6.28 4.16 -0.57
C ASN A 101 4.98 4.47 0.20
N ALA A 102 5.03 5.45 1.11
CA ALA A 102 3.88 5.81 1.92
C ALA A 102 2.71 6.34 1.06
N LEU A 103 1.48 6.24 1.57
CA LEU A 103 0.30 6.86 0.96
C LEU A 103 0.47 8.39 0.84
N GLN A 104 -0.04 8.94 -0.25
CA GLN A 104 -0.10 10.37 -0.53
C GLN A 104 -1.54 10.80 -0.84
N THR A 105 -1.86 12.07 -0.59
CA THR A 105 -3.16 12.64 -1.00
C THR A 105 -3.31 12.52 -2.51
N GLY A 106 -4.47 12.01 -2.94
CA GLY A 106 -4.77 11.76 -4.35
C GLY A 106 -4.44 10.34 -4.82
N ASP A 107 -3.73 9.52 -4.03
CA ASP A 107 -3.47 8.12 -4.37
C ASP A 107 -4.79 7.38 -4.59
N LYS A 108 -4.89 6.66 -5.71
CA LYS A 108 -5.97 5.71 -5.95
C LYS A 108 -5.61 4.39 -5.28
N VAL A 109 -6.55 3.83 -4.55
CA VAL A 109 -6.31 2.66 -3.71
C VAL A 109 -7.39 1.61 -3.88
N MET A 110 -6.98 0.36 -3.74
CA MET A 110 -7.88 -0.76 -3.56
C MET A 110 -8.16 -0.95 -2.06
N VAL A 111 -9.43 -1.00 -1.70
CA VAL A 111 -9.88 -1.07 -0.31
C VAL A 111 -10.76 -2.29 -0.10
N ALA A 112 -10.42 -3.08 0.90
CA ALA A 112 -11.28 -4.10 1.46
C ALA A 112 -12.24 -3.44 2.47
N VAL A 113 -13.52 -3.42 2.13
CA VAL A 113 -14.61 -3.05 3.04
C VAL A 113 -15.01 -4.30 3.82
N ILE A 114 -14.93 -4.23 5.14
CA ILE A 114 -15.16 -5.35 6.05
C ILE A 114 -16.42 -5.07 6.88
N GLN A 115 -17.16 -6.12 7.23
CA GLN A 115 -18.32 -6.05 8.15
C GLN A 115 -19.38 -5.01 7.72
N GLY A 116 -19.70 -4.96 6.43
CA GLY A 116 -20.75 -4.09 5.91
C GLY A 116 -20.42 -2.58 5.98
N GLY A 117 -19.13 -2.21 6.00
CA GLY A 117 -18.71 -0.80 5.94
C GLY A 117 -18.25 -0.20 7.26
N GLN A 118 -17.97 -1.03 8.27
CA GLN A 118 -17.50 -0.58 9.58
C GLN A 118 -15.97 -0.51 9.68
N SER A 119 -15.25 -1.23 8.81
CA SER A 119 -13.79 -1.23 8.77
C SER A 119 -13.29 -1.28 7.32
N PHE A 120 -12.21 -0.55 7.05
CA PHE A 120 -11.65 -0.34 5.72
C PHE A 120 -10.16 -0.68 5.75
N PHE A 121 -9.75 -1.68 4.98
CA PHE A 121 -8.35 -2.08 4.86
C PHE A 121 -7.81 -1.67 3.49
N ILE A 122 -6.87 -0.74 3.46
CA ILE A 122 -6.19 -0.32 2.23
C ILE A 122 -5.13 -1.36 1.88
N ILE A 123 -5.37 -2.07 0.76
CA ILE A 123 -4.57 -3.21 0.33
C ILE A 123 -3.39 -2.73 -0.50
N ASP A 124 -3.63 -1.90 -1.50
CA ASP A 124 -2.59 -1.40 -2.39
C ASP A 124 -2.98 -0.09 -3.07
N LYS A 125 -2.02 0.56 -3.72
CA LYS A 125 -2.22 1.75 -4.55
C LYS A 125 -1.82 1.52 -6.01
N PHE A 126 -2.49 2.18 -6.96
CA PHE A 126 -2.30 2.00 -8.40
C PHE A 126 -2.49 3.29 -9.22
#